data_AF-A0A061S222-F1
#
_entry.id   AF-A0A061S222-F1
#
_cell.length_a   1.000
_cell.length_b   1.000
_cell.length_c   1.000
_cell.angle_alpha   90.00
_cell.angle_beta   90.00
_cell.angle_gamma   90.00
#
_symmetry.space_group_name_H-M   'P 1'
#
loop_
_entity.id
_entity.type
_entity.pdbx_description
1 polymer ?
#
loop_
_entity_poly.entity_id
_entity_poly.type
_entity_poly.pdbx_seq_one_letter_code
_entity_poly.pdbx_strand_id
1 'polypeptide(L)'
;MLGPEIDSHDMVVRMNGAPTHGFEANVGNKTTFGFINHAHFKRLASMEPPKAQRAADGKGRLVLFESNNYQAYFRLYSSLAERFPPDELRMVILSPDFTSASYELWQRLTEEVTKKDNSFYRHKKPTTGWFAAAFAAEICDQVDLYGFEAYKRRPMQRVKYHYFDKVQGFTNVHSFELTVKVFQHLGSVGFPIRIVAPGNASSP
;
A
#
# COMPACT_ATOMS: atom_id res chain seq x y z
N MET A 1 -19.10 5.79 -7.17
CA MET A 1 -17.96 6.73 -7.05
C MET A 1 -17.56 6.78 -5.59
N LEU A 2 -16.32 6.44 -5.25
CA LEU A 2 -15.85 6.28 -3.86
C LEU A 2 -15.04 7.48 -3.36
N GLY A 3 -14.70 8.43 -4.22
CA GLY A 3 -13.80 9.53 -3.87
C GLY A 3 -14.24 10.37 -2.66
N PRO A 4 -15.49 10.86 -2.60
CA PRO A 4 -15.99 11.61 -1.45
C PRO A 4 -15.98 10.82 -0.14
N GLU A 5 -16.22 9.51 -0.20
CA GLU A 5 -16.18 8.62 0.96
C GLU A 5 -14.74 8.40 1.45
N ILE A 6 -13.80 8.18 0.53
CA ILE A 6 -12.37 8.08 0.87
C ILE A 6 -11.90 9.39 1.52
N ASP A 7 -12.26 10.54 0.94
CA ASP A 7 -11.84 11.85 1.45
C ASP A 7 -12.55 12.27 2.74
N SER A 8 -13.62 11.58 3.18
CA SER A 8 -14.28 11.89 4.47
C SER A 8 -13.53 11.33 5.69
N HIS A 9 -12.60 10.39 5.49
CA HIS A 9 -11.79 9.81 6.57
C HIS A 9 -10.81 10.84 7.16
N ASP A 10 -10.52 10.75 8.46
CA ASP A 10 -9.53 11.59 9.14
C ASP A 10 -8.13 11.39 8.55
N MET A 11 -7.80 10.16 8.18
CA MET A 11 -6.52 9.75 7.61
C MET A 11 -6.72 8.95 6.32
N VAL A 12 -5.97 9.30 5.27
CA VAL A 12 -5.91 8.52 4.03
C VAL A 12 -4.47 8.10 3.75
N VAL A 13 -4.26 6.79 3.64
CA VAL A 13 -2.96 6.19 3.28
C VAL A 13 -2.99 5.75 1.82
N ARG A 14 -2.04 6.25 1.03
CA ARG A 14 -1.83 5.83 -0.37
C ARG A 14 -0.52 5.08 -0.51
N MET A 15 -0.36 4.37 -1.62
CA MET A 15 0.80 3.51 -1.85
C MET A 15 1.51 3.85 -3.15
N ASN A 16 2.83 3.81 -3.12
CA ASN A 16 3.73 3.71 -4.27
C ASN A 16 3.57 4.83 -5.33
N GLY A 17 3.09 6.00 -4.91
CA GLY A 17 2.87 7.15 -5.81
C GLY A 17 1.67 6.98 -6.75
N ALA A 18 0.64 6.23 -6.33
CA ALA A 18 -0.59 6.09 -7.09
C ALA A 18 -1.24 7.48 -7.30
N PRO A 19 -1.49 7.90 -8.56
CA PRO A 19 -1.98 9.25 -8.85
C PRO A 19 -3.45 9.42 -8.46
N THR A 20 -3.80 10.59 -7.93
CA THR A 20 -5.21 10.97 -7.74
C THR A 20 -5.75 11.79 -8.91
N HIS A 21 -4.87 12.52 -9.61
CA HIS A 21 -5.29 13.44 -10.67
C HIS A 21 -5.94 12.73 -11.85
N GLY A 22 -7.15 13.14 -12.22
CA GLY A 22 -7.98 12.49 -13.24
C GLY A 22 -8.77 11.28 -12.72
N PHE A 23 -8.63 10.92 -11.45
CA PHE A 23 -9.29 9.79 -10.80
C PHE A 23 -10.04 10.19 -9.52
N GLU A 24 -10.10 11.48 -9.19
CA GLU A 24 -10.56 12.01 -7.90
C GLU A 24 -11.97 11.53 -7.54
N ALA A 25 -12.87 11.43 -8.51
CA ALA A 25 -14.22 10.91 -8.31
C ALA A 25 -14.25 9.46 -7.78
N ASN A 26 -13.24 8.67 -8.10
CA ASN A 26 -13.16 7.26 -7.72
C ASN A 26 -12.21 7.02 -6.53
N VAL A 27 -11.13 7.80 -6.40
CA VAL A 27 -10.08 7.53 -5.41
C VAL A 27 -9.86 8.65 -4.42
N GLY A 28 -10.60 9.76 -4.53
CA GLY A 28 -10.43 10.94 -3.71
C GLY A 28 -9.16 11.72 -4.06
N ASN A 29 -8.88 12.78 -3.31
CA ASN A 29 -7.70 13.63 -3.48
C ASN A 29 -6.88 13.80 -2.19
N LYS A 30 -7.42 13.40 -1.03
CA LYS A 30 -6.74 13.45 0.27
C LYS A 30 -5.63 12.39 0.34
N THR A 31 -4.48 12.79 0.88
CA THR A 31 -3.34 11.89 1.17
C THR A 31 -2.65 12.39 2.43
N THR A 32 -2.75 11.64 3.52
CA THR A 32 -2.06 11.93 4.79
C THR A 32 -0.67 11.28 4.81
N PHE A 33 -0.61 10.00 4.42
CA PHE A 33 0.62 9.24 4.31
C PHE A 33 0.74 8.53 2.96
N GLY A 34 1.92 8.57 2.35
CA GLY A 34 2.25 7.82 1.14
C GLY A 34 3.28 6.74 1.47
N PHE A 35 2.85 5.48 1.56
CA PHE A 35 3.77 4.34 1.76
C PHE A 35 4.50 4.02 0.46
N ILE A 36 5.82 3.93 0.50
CA ILE A 36 6.61 3.65 -0.70
C ILE A 36 7.61 2.53 -0.46
N ASN A 37 7.63 1.56 -1.37
CA ASN A 37 8.64 0.51 -1.35
C ASN A 37 9.97 0.96 -2.01
N HIS A 38 11.00 0.16 -1.83
CA HIS A 38 12.37 0.38 -2.30
C HIS A 38 12.46 0.62 -3.81
N ALA A 39 11.67 -0.08 -4.62
CA ALA A 39 11.69 0.09 -6.07
C ALA A 39 11.09 1.45 -6.49
N HIS A 40 9.95 1.82 -5.92
CA HIS A 40 9.32 3.11 -6.19
C HIS A 40 10.16 4.27 -5.62
N PHE A 41 10.80 4.05 -4.49
CA PHE A 41 11.68 5.05 -3.90
C PHE A 41 12.95 5.27 -4.74
N LYS A 42 13.61 4.20 -5.24
CA LYS A 42 14.69 4.33 -6.23
C LYS A 42 14.26 5.11 -7.48
N ARG A 43 13.02 4.92 -7.93
CA ARG A 43 12.47 5.67 -9.05
C ARG A 43 12.33 7.16 -8.71
N LEU A 44 11.75 7.52 -7.56
CA LEU A 44 11.68 8.93 -7.12
C LEU A 44 13.08 9.54 -6.97
N ALA A 45 14.02 8.78 -6.42
CA ALA A 45 15.41 9.18 -6.25
C ALA A 45 16.12 9.54 -7.55
N SER A 46 15.66 9.00 -8.68
CA SER A 46 16.23 9.29 -10.00
C SER A 46 15.61 10.53 -10.66
N MET A 47 14.55 11.11 -10.08
CA MET A 47 13.83 12.25 -10.64
C MET A 47 14.35 13.58 -10.09
N GLU A 48 14.19 14.64 -10.89
CA GLU A 48 14.34 16.02 -10.39
C GLU A 48 13.30 16.34 -9.31
N PRO A 49 13.62 17.15 -8.29
CA PRO A 49 12.74 17.36 -7.14
C PRO A 49 11.30 17.76 -7.45
N PRO A 50 11.02 18.70 -8.37
CA PRO A 50 9.63 19.03 -8.73
C PRO A 50 8.87 17.87 -9.39
N LYS A 51 9.57 16.94 -10.04
CA LYS A 51 8.97 15.72 -10.62
C LYS A 51 8.78 14.65 -9.55
N ALA A 52 9.76 14.47 -8.67
CA ALA A 52 9.68 13.54 -7.54
C ALA A 52 8.52 13.90 -6.61
N GLN A 53 8.36 15.17 -6.26
CA GLN A 53 7.27 15.66 -5.42
C GLN A 53 5.88 15.38 -6.03
N ARG A 54 5.72 15.61 -7.34
CA ARG A 54 4.48 15.27 -8.06
C ARG A 54 4.24 13.76 -8.13
N ALA A 55 5.27 12.98 -8.39
CA ALA A 55 5.18 11.52 -8.46
C ALA A 55 4.94 10.86 -7.08
N ALA A 56 5.33 11.53 -5.99
CA ALA A 56 5.05 11.11 -4.62
C ALA A 56 3.63 11.48 -4.16
N ASP A 57 2.80 12.13 -5.01
CA ASP A 57 1.52 12.74 -4.64
C ASP A 57 1.70 13.65 -3.42
N GLY A 58 2.61 14.64 -3.54
CA GLY A 58 3.26 15.46 -2.50
C GLY A 58 2.40 16.23 -1.47
N LYS A 59 1.16 15.83 -1.26
CA LYS A 59 0.23 16.32 -0.25
C LYS A 59 0.51 15.75 1.15
N GLY A 60 0.99 14.50 1.23
CA GLY A 60 1.21 13.78 2.50
C GLY A 60 2.68 13.64 2.92
N ARG A 61 2.90 12.90 4.01
CA ARG A 61 4.24 12.43 4.44
C ARG A 61 4.59 11.12 3.74
N LEU A 62 5.77 11.03 3.14
CA LEU A 62 6.25 9.83 2.46
C LEU A 62 6.86 8.87 3.48
N VAL A 63 6.27 7.68 3.64
CA VAL A 63 6.68 6.68 4.62
C VAL A 63 7.59 5.63 3.99
N LEU A 64 8.81 5.55 4.50
CA LEU A 64 9.85 4.61 4.11
C LEU A 64 9.85 3.42 5.08
N PHE A 65 9.29 2.28 4.64
CA PHE A 65 9.01 1.15 5.55
C PHE A 65 9.99 -0.02 5.47
N GLU A 66 10.81 -0.12 4.42
CA GLU A 66 11.82 -1.21 4.28
C GLU A 66 13.13 -0.88 5.03
N SER A 67 13.01 -0.31 6.24
CA SER A 67 14.10 0.20 7.08
C SER A 67 14.95 -0.88 7.75
N ASN A 68 14.49 -2.14 7.78
CA ASN A 68 15.27 -3.28 8.23
C ASN A 68 16.37 -3.72 7.25
N ASN A 69 16.38 -3.17 6.03
CA ASN A 69 17.44 -3.40 5.07
C ASN A 69 18.54 -2.35 5.26
N TYR A 70 19.65 -2.74 5.91
CA TYR A 70 20.80 -1.85 6.16
C TYR A 70 21.29 -1.12 4.90
N GLN A 71 21.29 -1.79 3.73
CA GLN A 71 21.70 -1.15 2.48
C GLN A 71 20.68 -0.11 2.01
N ALA A 72 19.38 -0.37 2.19
CA ALA A 72 18.34 0.61 1.91
C ALA A 72 18.46 1.82 2.85
N TYR A 73 18.64 1.56 4.15
CA TYR A 73 18.79 2.60 5.14
C TYR A 73 20.03 3.48 4.89
N PHE A 74 21.21 2.86 4.83
CA PHE A 74 22.47 3.60 4.79
C PHE A 74 22.81 4.22 3.43
N ARG A 75 22.36 3.64 2.32
CA ARG A 75 22.70 4.16 0.98
C ARG A 75 21.57 4.93 0.32
N LEU A 76 20.32 4.54 0.57
CA LEU A 76 19.18 5.11 -0.13
C LEU A 76 18.60 6.26 0.70
N TYR A 77 18.25 6.03 1.96
CA TYR A 77 17.60 7.07 2.77
C TYR A 77 18.51 8.28 3.04
N SER A 78 19.80 8.04 3.31
CA SER A 78 20.81 9.11 3.50
C SER A 78 20.97 9.98 2.25
N SER A 79 21.27 9.36 1.09
CA SER A 79 21.42 10.05 -0.20
C SER A 79 20.19 10.89 -0.57
N LEU A 80 19.03 10.49 -0.07
CA LEU A 80 17.76 11.14 -0.41
C LEU A 80 17.40 12.25 0.56
N ALA A 81 17.73 12.11 1.83
CA ALA A 81 17.68 13.22 2.77
C ALA A 81 18.62 14.36 2.35
N GLU A 82 19.76 14.03 1.73
CA GLU A 82 20.68 15.03 1.14
C GLU A 82 20.10 15.69 -0.13
N ARG A 83 19.47 14.90 -1.00
CA ARG A 83 18.95 15.39 -2.29
C ARG A 83 17.64 16.18 -2.16
N PHE A 84 16.76 15.78 -1.24
CA PHE A 84 15.42 16.35 -1.10
C PHE A 84 15.26 16.97 0.29
N PRO A 85 15.34 18.32 0.39
CA PRO A 85 15.05 19.03 1.61
C PRO A 85 13.66 18.67 2.16
N PRO A 86 13.44 18.70 3.49
CA PRO A 86 12.15 18.37 4.09
C PRO A 86 10.96 19.17 3.53
N ASP A 87 11.20 20.41 3.10
CA ASP A 87 10.18 21.29 2.50
C ASP A 87 9.79 20.85 1.08
N GLU A 88 10.64 20.10 0.39
CA GLU A 88 10.36 19.55 -0.94
C GLU A 88 9.73 18.15 -0.83
N LEU A 89 10.27 17.30 0.05
CA LEU A 89 9.78 15.94 0.27
C LEU A 89 9.77 15.59 1.77
N ARG A 90 8.58 15.59 2.35
CA ARG A 90 8.36 15.28 3.77
C ARG A 90 8.47 13.77 4.04
N MET A 91 9.69 13.27 4.16
CA MET A 91 9.96 11.85 4.39
C MET A 91 9.95 11.50 5.88
N VAL A 92 9.42 10.32 6.21
CA VAL A 92 9.52 9.69 7.53
C VAL A 92 9.96 8.24 7.36
N ILE A 93 10.88 7.79 8.21
CA ILE A 93 11.34 6.40 8.23
C ILE A 93 10.54 5.65 9.28
N LEU A 94 9.90 4.55 8.89
CA LEU A 94 9.17 3.71 9.81
C LEU A 94 10.15 2.89 10.65
N SER A 95 9.83 2.69 11.93
CA SER A 95 10.69 1.94 12.85
C SER A 95 11.00 0.54 12.29
N PRO A 96 12.29 0.13 12.27
CA PRO A 96 12.66 -1.24 11.89
C PRO A 96 11.98 -2.30 12.76
N ASP A 97 11.73 -2.00 14.04
CA ASP A 97 11.04 -2.90 14.96
C ASP A 97 9.58 -3.10 14.55
N PHE A 98 8.89 -2.01 14.19
CA PHE A 98 7.54 -2.08 13.66
C PHE A 98 7.49 -2.92 12.38
N THR A 99 8.40 -2.66 11.43
CA THR A 99 8.44 -3.41 10.16
C THR A 99 8.69 -4.90 10.41
N SER A 100 9.56 -5.24 11.37
CA SER A 100 9.87 -6.63 11.72
C SER A 100 8.67 -7.31 12.37
N ALA A 101 8.05 -6.67 13.37
CA ALA A 101 6.84 -7.18 14.03
C ALA A 101 5.67 -7.34 13.04
N SER A 102 5.47 -6.37 12.14
CA SER A 102 4.45 -6.44 11.09
C SER A 102 4.70 -7.61 10.14
N TYR A 103 5.95 -7.90 9.79
CA TYR A 103 6.31 -9.04 8.95
C TYR A 103 6.06 -10.38 9.65
N GLU A 104 6.44 -10.50 10.93
CA GLU A 104 6.19 -11.70 11.73
C GLU A 104 4.69 -11.97 11.88
N LEU A 105 3.90 -10.93 12.16
CA LEU A 105 2.45 -11.04 12.24
C LEU A 105 1.86 -11.54 10.92
N TRP A 106 2.32 -11.02 9.79
CA TRP A 106 1.93 -11.52 8.47
C TRP A 106 2.24 -13.01 8.30
N GLN A 107 3.43 -13.47 8.68
CA GLN A 107 3.78 -14.89 8.57
C GLN A 107 2.79 -15.76 9.36
N ARG A 108 2.53 -15.41 10.63
CA ARG A 108 1.58 -16.14 11.49
C ARG A 108 0.17 -16.16 10.89
N LEU A 109 -0.35 -15.02 10.46
CA LEU A 109 -1.69 -14.92 9.87
C LEU A 109 -1.80 -15.70 8.56
N THR A 110 -0.76 -15.65 7.71
CA THR A 110 -0.79 -16.41 6.45
C THR A 110 -0.77 -17.91 6.70
N GLU A 111 -0.05 -18.40 7.72
CA GLU A 111 -0.08 -19.80 8.12
C GLU A 111 -1.46 -20.21 8.63
N GLU A 112 -2.07 -19.41 9.50
CA GLU A 112 -3.41 -19.65 10.03
C GLU A 112 -4.45 -19.71 8.90
N VAL A 113 -4.46 -18.71 8.01
CA VAL A 113 -5.39 -18.66 6.86
C VAL A 113 -5.19 -19.85 5.93
N THR A 114 -3.93 -20.19 5.60
CA THR A 114 -3.58 -21.33 4.73
C THR A 114 -4.07 -22.65 5.33
N LYS A 115 -3.96 -22.82 6.66
CA LYS A 115 -4.44 -24.03 7.36
C LYS A 115 -5.96 -24.08 7.37
N LYS A 116 -6.62 -22.97 7.70
CA LYS A 116 -8.08 -22.87 7.80
C LYS A 116 -8.77 -23.10 6.47
N ASP A 117 -8.22 -22.60 5.38
CA ASP A 117 -8.82 -22.70 4.05
C ASP A 117 -8.35 -23.91 3.23
N ASN A 118 -7.48 -24.74 3.81
CA ASN A 118 -6.86 -25.90 3.16
C ASN A 118 -6.32 -25.58 1.75
N SER A 119 -5.79 -24.37 1.55
CA SER A 119 -5.33 -23.89 0.25
C SER A 119 -3.81 -23.69 0.25
N PHE A 120 -3.18 -23.83 -0.91
CA PHE A 120 -1.76 -23.56 -1.08
C PHE A 120 -1.53 -22.24 -1.82
N TYR A 121 -0.83 -21.31 -1.18
CA TYR A 121 -0.42 -20.04 -1.78
C TYR A 121 1.07 -19.99 -2.05
N ARG A 122 1.43 -19.65 -3.30
CA ARG A 122 2.79 -19.24 -3.67
C ARG A 122 2.99 -17.76 -3.36
N HIS A 123 4.24 -17.31 -3.28
CA HIS A 123 4.59 -15.89 -3.23
C HIS A 123 3.97 -15.15 -2.03
N LYS A 124 4.26 -15.65 -0.82
CA LYS A 124 3.70 -15.15 0.43
C LYS A 124 4.40 -13.90 0.98
N LYS A 125 5.19 -13.15 0.21
CA LYS A 125 5.81 -11.91 0.72
C LYS A 125 4.69 -10.88 0.97
N PRO A 126 4.65 -10.19 2.12
CA PRO A 126 3.67 -9.13 2.36
C PRO A 126 3.77 -8.03 1.31
N THR A 127 2.62 -7.45 0.96
CA THR A 127 2.53 -6.31 0.03
C THR A 127 2.83 -5.00 0.76
N THR A 128 3.09 -3.91 0.02
CA THR A 128 3.07 -2.55 0.62
C THR A 128 1.75 -2.27 1.35
N GLY A 129 0.63 -2.79 0.83
CA GLY A 129 -0.70 -2.63 1.44
C GLY A 129 -0.83 -3.30 2.80
N TRP A 130 -0.11 -4.40 3.05
CA TRP A 130 -0.05 -5.00 4.38
C TRP A 130 0.58 -4.04 5.40
N PHE A 131 1.76 -3.50 5.11
CA PHE A 131 2.45 -2.59 6.03
C PHE A 131 1.66 -1.30 6.25
N ALA A 132 1.03 -0.76 5.19
CA ALA A 132 0.19 0.42 5.28
C ALA A 132 -1.05 0.18 6.17
N ALA A 133 -1.72 -0.97 6.02
CA ALA A 133 -2.88 -1.32 6.82
C ALA A 133 -2.51 -1.61 8.28
N ALA A 134 -1.41 -2.31 8.52
CA ALA A 134 -0.91 -2.55 9.88
C ALA A 134 -0.55 -1.24 10.58
N PHE A 135 0.11 -0.31 9.88
CA PHE A 135 0.42 1.01 10.42
C PHE A 135 -0.85 1.79 10.75
N ALA A 136 -1.83 1.79 9.84
CA ALA A 136 -3.10 2.48 10.09
C ALA A 136 -3.83 1.91 11.30
N ALA A 137 -3.81 0.59 11.48
CA ALA A 137 -4.48 -0.07 12.61
C ALA A 137 -3.87 0.23 13.98
N GLU A 138 -2.60 0.64 14.06
CA GLU A 138 -1.97 1.07 15.32
C GLU A 138 -2.43 2.48 15.76
N ILE A 139 -2.96 3.28 14.83
CA ILE A 139 -3.23 4.71 15.08
C ILE A 139 -4.66 5.13 14.71
N CYS A 140 -5.52 4.17 14.35
CA CYS A 140 -6.91 4.42 13.98
C CYS A 140 -7.84 3.41 14.66
N ASP A 141 -9.02 3.88 15.05
CA ASP A 141 -10.06 3.03 15.64
C ASP A 141 -10.73 2.10 14.60
N GLN A 142 -10.72 2.49 13.33
CA GLN A 142 -11.28 1.74 12.20
C GLN A 142 -10.47 2.00 10.93
N VAL A 143 -10.20 0.93 10.16
CA VAL A 143 -9.46 0.99 8.90
C VAL A 143 -10.30 0.39 7.77
N ASP A 144 -10.57 1.22 6.77
CA ASP A 144 -11.33 0.86 5.57
C ASP A 144 -10.37 0.69 4.38
N LEU A 145 -10.35 -0.52 3.82
CA LEU A 145 -9.44 -0.91 2.74
C LEU A 145 -10.13 -0.81 1.38
N TYR A 146 -9.74 0.19 0.59
CA TYR A 146 -10.24 0.42 -0.78
C TYR A 146 -9.28 -0.14 -1.82
N GLY A 147 -9.81 -0.79 -2.87
CA GLY A 147 -9.01 -1.33 -3.98
C GLY A 147 -8.22 -2.61 -3.66
N PHE A 148 -8.55 -3.28 -2.55
CA PHE A 148 -7.96 -4.57 -2.18
C PHE A 148 -8.74 -5.73 -2.79
N GLU A 149 -8.37 -6.10 -4.02
CA GLU A 149 -9.02 -7.17 -4.78
C GLU A 149 -8.05 -8.31 -5.12
N ALA A 150 -8.58 -9.53 -5.26
CA ALA A 150 -7.81 -10.75 -5.51
C ALA A 150 -7.36 -10.86 -6.99
N TYR A 151 -6.47 -9.95 -7.42
CA TYR A 151 -5.91 -9.93 -8.76
C TYR A 151 -5.15 -11.23 -9.10
N LYS A 152 -5.43 -11.81 -10.27
CA LYS A 152 -4.71 -12.97 -10.83
C LYS A 152 -4.30 -12.67 -12.26
N ARG A 153 -3.08 -13.07 -12.65
CA ARG A 153 -2.62 -12.96 -14.04
C ARG A 153 -3.30 -14.00 -14.93
N ARG A 154 -4.28 -13.60 -15.75
CA ARG A 154 -5.09 -14.47 -16.62
C ARG A 154 -5.44 -13.76 -17.94
N PRO A 155 -5.72 -14.50 -19.04
CA PRO A 155 -6.08 -13.90 -20.32
C PRO A 155 -7.31 -12.97 -20.28
N MET A 156 -8.33 -13.31 -19.48
CA MET A 156 -9.49 -12.45 -19.20
C MET A 156 -9.48 -12.05 -17.73
N GLN A 157 -8.96 -10.86 -17.44
CA GLN A 157 -8.96 -10.30 -16.10
C GLN A 157 -10.23 -9.51 -15.84
N ARG A 158 -10.92 -9.85 -14.75
CA ARG A 158 -12.07 -9.09 -14.25
C ARG A 158 -11.64 -7.87 -13.43
N VAL A 159 -10.42 -7.91 -12.88
CA VAL A 159 -9.85 -6.89 -12.00
C VAL A 159 -8.60 -6.32 -12.66
N LYS A 160 -8.53 -5.00 -12.80
CA LYS A 160 -7.33 -4.32 -13.30
C LYS A 160 -6.24 -4.34 -12.23
N TYR A 161 -4.97 -4.38 -12.64
CA TYR A 161 -3.86 -4.36 -11.70
C TYR A 161 -3.74 -3.01 -10.98
N HIS A 162 -3.82 -1.93 -11.73
CA HIS A 162 -3.92 -0.57 -11.22
C HIS A 162 -5.16 0.10 -11.80
N TYR A 163 -5.75 1.03 -11.05
CA TYR A 163 -6.88 1.82 -11.55
C TYR A 163 -6.46 2.86 -12.60
N PHE A 164 -5.18 3.22 -12.65
CA PHE A 164 -4.65 4.36 -13.40
C PHE A 164 -3.84 4.01 -14.66
N ASP A 165 -3.55 2.72 -14.90
CA ASP A 165 -2.77 2.30 -16.07
C ASP A 165 -3.28 0.98 -16.68
N LYS A 166 -2.58 0.52 -17.73
CA LYS A 166 -2.85 -0.74 -18.43
C LYS A 166 -1.74 -1.78 -18.21
N VAL A 167 -0.93 -1.61 -17.17
CA VAL A 167 0.19 -2.51 -16.88
C VAL A 167 -0.34 -3.87 -16.46
N GLN A 168 0.23 -4.93 -17.04
CA GLN A 168 -0.04 -6.28 -16.55
C GLN A 168 0.75 -6.52 -15.26
N GLY A 169 0.03 -6.74 -14.17
CA GLY A 169 0.62 -6.94 -12.85
C GLY A 169 1.47 -8.19 -12.70
N PHE A 170 2.48 -8.08 -11.82
CA PHE A 170 3.36 -9.17 -11.42
C PHE A 170 2.76 -9.93 -10.23
N THR A 171 2.70 -11.27 -10.33
CA THR A 171 2.17 -12.15 -9.27
C THR A 171 3.24 -13.12 -8.73
N ASN A 172 4.52 -12.84 -9.01
CA ASN A 172 5.64 -13.72 -8.65
C ASN A 172 6.29 -13.35 -7.30
N VAL A 173 5.81 -12.28 -6.66
CA VAL A 173 6.33 -11.78 -5.37
C VAL A 173 5.27 -11.84 -4.30
N HIS A 174 4.03 -11.47 -4.65
CA HIS A 174 2.89 -11.38 -3.74
C HIS A 174 1.72 -12.22 -4.24
N SER A 175 0.95 -12.78 -3.31
CA SER A 175 -0.37 -13.35 -3.54
C SER A 175 -1.46 -12.37 -3.11
N PHE A 176 -2.13 -11.75 -4.09
CA PHE A 176 -3.23 -10.82 -3.84
C PHE A 176 -4.45 -11.53 -3.23
N GLU A 177 -4.70 -12.78 -3.64
CA GLU A 177 -5.74 -13.61 -3.04
C GLU A 177 -5.48 -13.91 -1.57
N LEU A 178 -4.24 -14.28 -1.22
CA LEU A 178 -3.86 -14.48 0.18
C LEU A 178 -3.98 -13.17 0.98
N THR A 179 -3.59 -12.05 0.38
CA THR A 179 -3.70 -10.72 1.01
C THR A 179 -5.15 -10.39 1.37
N VAL A 180 -6.08 -10.57 0.43
CA VAL A 180 -7.52 -10.37 0.67
C VAL A 180 -8.02 -11.31 1.77
N LYS A 181 -7.63 -12.58 1.74
CA LYS A 181 -8.06 -13.56 2.75
C LYS A 181 -7.53 -13.23 4.16
N VAL A 182 -6.29 -12.73 4.28
CA VAL A 182 -5.74 -12.27 5.56
C VAL A 182 -6.56 -11.11 6.13
N PHE A 183 -6.89 -10.11 5.32
CA PHE A 183 -7.72 -8.99 5.79
C PHE A 183 -9.16 -9.39 6.12
N GLN A 184 -9.77 -10.28 5.32
CA GLN A 184 -11.08 -10.85 5.64
C GLN A 184 -11.04 -11.64 6.95
N HIS A 185 -9.97 -12.38 7.21
CA HIS A 185 -9.80 -13.11 8.45
C HIS A 185 -9.69 -12.16 9.65
N LEU A 186 -8.87 -11.11 9.57
CA LEU A 186 -8.77 -10.08 10.61
C LEU A 186 -10.13 -9.45 10.91
N GLY A 187 -10.87 -9.02 9.88
CA GLY A 187 -12.22 -8.49 10.06
C GLY A 187 -13.18 -9.52 10.69
N SER A 188 -13.07 -10.80 10.32
CA SER A 188 -13.93 -11.87 10.87
C SER A 188 -13.71 -12.15 12.36
N VAL A 189 -12.55 -11.80 12.91
CA VAL A 189 -12.22 -11.96 14.33
C VAL A 189 -12.37 -10.66 15.13
N GLY A 190 -13.00 -9.64 14.54
CA GLY A 190 -13.29 -8.37 15.21
C GLY A 190 -12.12 -7.39 15.24
N PHE A 191 -11.05 -7.63 14.50
CA PHE A 191 -10.00 -6.62 14.30
C PHE A 191 -10.56 -5.47 13.45
N PRO A 192 -10.20 -4.19 13.73
CA PRO A 192 -10.83 -3.02 13.12
C PRO A 192 -10.37 -2.75 11.66
N ILE A 193 -10.35 -3.79 10.84
CA ILE A 193 -10.04 -3.73 9.41
C ILE A 193 -11.19 -4.33 8.63
N ARG A 194 -11.67 -3.62 7.60
CA ARG A 194 -12.61 -4.17 6.62
C ARG A 194 -12.23 -3.80 5.20
N ILE A 195 -12.45 -4.72 4.27
CA ILE A 195 -12.37 -4.42 2.84
C ILE A 195 -13.69 -3.79 2.42
N VAL A 196 -13.62 -2.59 1.85
CA VAL A 196 -14.78 -1.93 1.25
C VAL A 196 -14.96 -2.51 -0.14
N ALA A 197 -16.09 -3.18 -0.35
CA ALA A 197 -16.44 -3.72 -1.66
C ALA A 197 -16.52 -2.58 -2.68
N PRO A 198 -16.09 -2.78 -3.94
CA PRO A 198 -16.34 -1.81 -4.98
C PRO A 198 -17.86 -1.61 -5.07
N GLY A 199 -18.35 -0.43 -4.64
CA GLY A 199 -19.76 -0.08 -4.82
C GLY A 199 -20.13 -0.25 -6.30
N ASN A 200 -21.36 -0.68 -6.59
CA ASN A 200 -21.89 -0.88 -7.95
C ASN A 200 -21.68 0.36 -8.82
N ALA A 201 -20.47 0.50 -9.36
CA ALA A 201 -20.07 1.53 -10.28
C ALA A 201 -19.85 0.77 -11.59
N SER A 202 -20.89 0.77 -12.42
CA SER A 202 -20.76 0.58 -13.84
C SER A 202 -19.51 1.34 -14.31
N SER A 203 -18.54 0.60 -14.85
CA SER A 203 -17.46 1.16 -15.64
C SER A 203 -18.03 2.19 -16.61
N PRO A 204 -17.41 3.37 -16.78
CA PRO A 204 -17.72 4.21 -17.93
C PRO A 204 -17.47 3.44 -19.24
#